data_AF-A0A5D3DI08-F1
#
_entry.id   AF-A0A5D3DI08-F1
#
_cell.length_a   1.000
_cell.length_b   1.000
_cell.length_c   1.000
_cell.angle_alpha   90.00
_cell.angle_beta   90.00
_cell.angle_gamma   90.00
#
_symmetry.space_group_name_H-M   'P 1'
#
loop_
_entity.id
_entity.type
_entity.pdbx_description
1 polymer ?
#
loop_
_entity_poly.entity_id
_entity_poly.type
_entity_poly.pdbx_seq_one_letter_code
_entity_poly.pdbx_strand_id
1 'polypeptide(L)'
;MAGKTQVILEGDSSFTKAECSLKTISKTWEREDQGFLLEFQNVEIDEDNEEESKREEEGEESNLPMIRNLLKRFRGLFEMPKKLPPRRVVDHWILTVDEQKPINVRPYKYGYIQKEEIKKLVLEMLQAGIIRLGRSPYSNPVLLVKKQDGG
;
A
#
# COMPACT_ATOMS: atom_id res chain seq x y z
N MET A 1 -46.12 7.52 -3.63
CA MET A 1 -45.56 7.62 -5.00
C MET A 1 -44.57 8.77 -4.99
N ALA A 2 -43.27 8.48 -4.84
CA ALA A 2 -42.21 9.50 -4.80
C ALA A 2 -41.57 9.62 -6.19
N GLY A 3 -41.16 10.84 -6.54
CA GLY A 3 -40.97 11.37 -7.89
C GLY A 3 -39.94 10.65 -8.76
N LYS A 4 -40.25 10.58 -10.05
CA LYS A 4 -39.49 9.98 -11.16
C LYS A 4 -38.50 10.98 -11.78
N THR A 5 -37.94 11.91 -10.99
CA THR A 5 -37.07 12.96 -11.52
C THR A 5 -35.61 12.58 -11.24
N GLN A 6 -34.92 12.11 -12.27
CA GLN A 6 -33.48 11.90 -12.24
C GLN A 6 -32.80 13.20 -12.66
N VAL A 7 -31.92 13.73 -11.80
CA VAL A 7 -31.10 14.91 -12.09
C VAL A 7 -29.65 14.46 -12.10
N ILE A 8 -28.95 14.68 -13.21
CA ILE A 8 -27.52 14.42 -13.34
C ILE A 8 -26.80 15.74 -13.09
N LEU A 9 -25.97 15.78 -12.05
CA LEU A 9 -25.13 16.93 -11.76
C LEU A 9 -23.84 16.81 -12.57
N GLU A 10 -23.78 17.51 -13.70
CA GLU A 10 -22.56 17.61 -14.50
C GLU A 10 -21.77 18.84 -14.03
N GLY A 11 -20.62 18.61 -13.40
CA GLY A 11 -19.72 19.69 -13.00
C GLY A 11 -18.96 20.25 -14.22
N ASP A 12 -18.59 21.51 -14.18
CA ASP A 12 -17.71 22.09 -15.19
C ASP A 12 -16.27 21.61 -14.95
N SER A 13 -15.69 20.99 -15.99
CA SER A 13 -14.36 20.38 -16.00
C SER A 13 -13.20 21.35 -15.71
N SER A 14 -13.44 22.66 -15.76
CA SER A 14 -12.46 23.68 -15.40
C SER A 14 -12.35 23.94 -13.90
N PHE A 15 -13.27 23.42 -13.08
CA PHE A 15 -13.23 23.56 -11.63
C PHE A 15 -12.48 22.41 -10.95
N THR A 16 -11.69 22.76 -9.95
CA THR A 16 -10.98 21.79 -9.10
C THR A 16 -11.96 21.13 -8.11
N LYS A 17 -11.95 19.80 -8.05
CA LYS A 17 -12.60 19.04 -6.97
C LYS A 17 -11.60 18.85 -5.83
N ALA A 18 -11.96 19.26 -4.62
CA ALA A 18 -11.14 19.05 -3.42
C ALA A 18 -12.02 18.58 -2.26
N GLU A 19 -11.59 17.52 -1.57
CA GLU A 19 -12.20 17.10 -0.32
C GLU A 19 -11.74 18.03 0.81
N CYS A 20 -12.67 18.55 1.59
CA CYS A 20 -12.34 19.40 2.73
C CYS A 20 -13.25 19.13 3.93
N SER A 21 -12.71 19.36 5.13
CA SER A 21 -13.50 19.20 6.35
C SER A 21 -14.54 20.31 6.48
N LEU A 22 -15.65 20.01 7.16
CA LEU A 22 -16.71 20.99 7.44
C LEU A 22 -16.21 22.18 8.29
N LYS A 23 -15.14 21.97 9.07
CA LYS A 23 -14.47 23.05 9.81
C LYS A 23 -13.66 23.97 8.90
N THR A 24 -13.06 23.41 7.85
CA THR A 24 -12.29 24.17 6.86
C THR A 24 -13.25 25.00 6.01
N ILE A 25 -14.32 24.38 5.48
CA ILE A 25 -15.29 25.08 4.65
C ILE A 25 -15.94 26.25 5.41
N SER A 26 -16.29 26.05 6.68
CA SER A 26 -16.85 27.12 7.52
C SER A 26 -15.89 28.28 7.78
N LYS A 27 -14.57 28.07 7.70
CA LYS A 27 -13.56 29.12 7.94
C LYS A 27 -13.21 29.88 6.69
N THR A 28 -13.31 29.25 5.52
CA THR A 28 -12.94 29.84 4.24
C THR A 28 -14.14 30.40 3.48
N TRP A 29 -15.36 30.22 3.98
CA TRP A 29 -16.60 30.72 3.35
C TRP A 29 -16.68 32.25 3.43
N GLU A 30 -16.72 32.90 2.27
CA GLU A 30 -16.85 34.34 2.11
C GLU A 30 -18.31 34.77 1.99
N ARG A 31 -18.60 36.08 2.10
CA ARG A 31 -19.97 36.60 2.03
C ARG A 31 -20.65 36.42 0.67
N GLU A 32 -19.85 36.27 -0.38
CA GLU A 32 -20.31 36.10 -1.75
C GLU A 32 -20.46 34.62 -2.13
N ASP A 33 -19.93 33.71 -1.30
CA ASP A 33 -19.99 32.28 -1.55
C ASP A 33 -21.42 31.75 -1.39
N GLN A 34 -21.83 30.94 -2.36
CA GLN A 34 -23.11 30.24 -2.39
C GLN A 34 -22.86 28.76 -2.67
N GLY A 35 -23.68 27.89 -2.08
CA GLY A 35 -23.61 26.46 -2.35
C GLY A 35 -24.83 25.71 -1.83
N PHE A 36 -24.92 24.45 -2.23
CA PHE A 36 -25.99 23.53 -1.82
C PHE A 36 -25.41 22.44 -0.93
N LEU A 37 -26.10 22.14 0.18
CA LEU A 37 -25.79 20.98 1.00
C LEU A 37 -26.61 19.79 0.50
N LEU A 38 -25.92 18.78 -0.02
CA LEU A 38 -26.52 17.53 -0.45
C LEU A 38 -26.28 16.49 0.65
N GLU A 39 -27.37 16.07 1.31
CA GLU A 39 -27.35 14.96 2.27
C GLU A 39 -27.90 13.71 1.57
N PHE A 40 -27.07 12.67 1.48
CA PHE A 40 -27.45 11.40 0.90
C PHE A 40 -27.78 10.43 2.03
N GLN A 41 -29.04 9.98 2.12
CA GLN A 41 -29.47 9.02 3.15
C GLN A 41 -29.06 7.59 2.82
N ASN A 42 -28.95 7.26 1.52
CA ASN A 42 -28.42 6.00 1.00
C ASN A 42 -27.51 6.35 -0.18
N VAL A 43 -26.20 6.32 0.03
CA VAL A 43 -25.24 6.28 -1.08
C VAL A 43 -25.00 4.80 -1.36
N GLU A 44 -25.61 4.29 -2.43
CA GLU A 44 -25.07 3.11 -3.09
C GLU A 44 -23.81 3.59 -3.80
N ILE A 45 -22.71 3.61 -3.05
CA ILE A 45 -21.39 3.56 -3.66
C ILE A 45 -21.40 2.18 -4.29
N ASP A 46 -21.54 2.08 -5.61
CA ASP A 46 -20.97 0.93 -6.29
C ASP A 46 -19.54 0.91 -5.77
N GLU A 47 -19.24 0.01 -4.81
CA GLU A 47 -17.89 -0.17 -4.28
C GLU A 47 -17.02 -0.13 -5.51
N ASP A 48 -16.21 0.93 -5.60
CA ASP A 48 -15.38 1.20 -6.76
C ASP A 48 -14.86 -0.15 -7.18
N ASN A 49 -15.23 -0.59 -8.40
CA ASN A 49 -14.60 -1.76 -8.98
C ASN A 49 -13.12 -1.58 -8.63
N GLU A 50 -12.51 -2.54 -7.95
CA GLU A 50 -11.09 -2.53 -7.54
C GLU A 50 -10.13 -2.34 -8.75
N GLU A 51 -10.68 -2.07 -9.93
CA GLU A 51 -10.07 -1.70 -11.18
C GLU A 51 -9.72 -0.21 -11.29
N GLU A 52 -10.35 0.73 -10.56
CA GLU A 52 -10.06 2.17 -10.77
C GLU A 52 -8.78 2.69 -10.09
N SER A 53 -8.10 1.86 -9.28
CA SER A 53 -6.74 2.13 -8.77
C SER A 53 -5.61 1.65 -9.69
N LYS A 54 -5.92 1.10 -10.86
CA LYS A 54 -4.95 0.75 -11.91
C LYS A 54 -5.15 1.58 -13.16
N ARG A 55 -5.10 2.91 -13.05
CA ARG A 55 -4.58 3.67 -14.19
C ARG A 55 -3.08 3.39 -14.21
N GLU A 56 -2.72 2.28 -14.86
CA GLU A 56 -1.37 2.12 -15.37
C GLU A 56 -1.17 3.34 -16.27
N GLU A 57 -0.45 4.36 -15.79
CA GLU A 57 0.11 5.38 -16.67
C GLU A 57 1.09 4.63 -17.57
N GLU A 58 0.55 4.07 -18.65
CA GLU A 58 1.33 3.51 -19.73
C GLU A 58 2.19 4.67 -20.25
N GLY A 59 3.48 4.65 -19.90
CA GLY A 59 4.43 5.61 -20.44
C GLY A 59 4.33 5.61 -21.95
N GLU A 60 4.49 6.78 -22.59
CA GLU A 60 4.24 7.00 -24.02
C GLU A 60 4.96 5.96 -24.93
N GLU A 61 6.05 5.38 -24.44
CA GLU A 61 6.87 4.39 -25.13
C GLU A 61 6.45 2.91 -24.94
N SER A 62 5.54 2.62 -24.00
CA SER A 62 5.07 1.26 -23.68
C SER A 62 4.52 0.50 -24.90
N ASN A 63 3.93 1.24 -25.84
CA ASN A 63 3.36 0.74 -27.09
C ASN A 63 4.40 0.51 -28.20
N LEU A 64 5.66 0.92 -28.02
CA LEU A 64 6.72 0.65 -29.01
C LEU A 64 6.98 -0.85 -29.13
N PRO A 65 7.04 -1.42 -30.35
CA PRO A 65 7.21 -2.87 -30.56
C PRO A 65 8.45 -3.44 -29.87
N MET A 66 9.53 -2.67 -29.82
CA MET A 66 10.78 -3.06 -29.17
C MET A 66 10.61 -3.22 -27.65
N ILE A 67 9.90 -2.30 -27.00
CA ILE A 67 9.66 -2.32 -25.56
C ILE A 67 8.70 -3.46 -25.20
N ARG A 68 7.61 -3.62 -25.95
CA ARG A 68 6.67 -4.73 -25.77
C ARG A 68 7.35 -6.10 -25.90
N ASN A 69 8.24 -6.25 -26.87
CA ASN A 69 9.03 -7.48 -27.03
C ASN A 69 10.00 -7.71 -25.86
N LEU A 70 10.64 -6.64 -25.36
CA LEU A 70 11.54 -6.72 -24.22
C LEU A 70 10.80 -7.11 -22.93
N LEU A 71 9.69 -6.44 -22.62
CA LEU A 71 8.85 -6.73 -21.45
C LEU A 71 8.30 -8.16 -21.50
N LYS A 72 7.85 -8.61 -22.68
CA LYS A 72 7.40 -10.00 -22.87
C LYS A 72 8.52 -11.01 -22.64
N ARG A 73 9.74 -10.72 -23.14
CA ARG A 73 10.92 -11.59 -22.97
C ARG A 73 11.36 -11.70 -21.52
N PHE A 74 11.28 -10.60 -20.76
CA PHE A 74 11.76 -10.52 -19.38
C PHE A 74 10.63 -10.45 -18.35
N ARG A 75 9.42 -10.90 -18.71
CA ARG A 75 8.24 -10.86 -17.84
C ARG A 75 8.51 -11.43 -16.45
N GLY A 76 9.25 -12.54 -16.38
CA GLY A 76 9.60 -13.20 -15.12
C GLY A 76 10.52 -12.39 -14.18
N LEU A 77 11.20 -11.33 -14.65
CA LEU A 77 11.99 -10.44 -13.78
C LEU A 77 11.10 -9.53 -12.92
N PHE A 78 9.87 -9.28 -13.36
CA PHE A 78 8.90 -8.43 -12.66
C PHE A 78 7.95 -9.23 -11.76
N GLU A 79 7.99 -10.56 -11.85
CA GLU A 79 7.21 -11.42 -10.96
C GLU A 79 7.83 -11.47 -9.56
N MET A 80 7.00 -11.39 -8.53
CA MET A 80 7.48 -11.50 -7.16
C MET A 80 8.09 -12.89 -6.92
N PRO A 81 9.34 -12.99 -6.45
CA PRO A 81 10.01 -14.27 -6.27
C PRO A 81 9.29 -15.09 -5.20
N LYS A 82 8.80 -16.27 -5.59
CA LYS A 82 8.06 -17.18 -4.70
C LYS A 82 8.95 -18.16 -3.93
N LYS A 83 10.25 -18.15 -4.20
CA LYS A 83 11.23 -19.09 -3.67
C LYS A 83 12.53 -18.35 -3.37
N LEU A 84 13.33 -18.94 -2.47
CA LEU A 84 14.68 -18.48 -2.22
C LEU A 84 15.51 -18.45 -3.52
N PRO A 85 16.42 -17.47 -3.67
CA PRO A 85 17.35 -17.44 -4.78
C PRO A 85 18.09 -18.78 -4.92
N PRO A 86 18.44 -19.19 -6.14
CA PRO A 86 19.25 -20.39 -6.35
C PRO A 86 20.57 -20.28 -5.58
N ARG A 87 21.07 -21.42 -5.11
CA ARG A 87 22.35 -21.48 -4.40
C ARG A 87 23.46 -20.94 -5.30
N ARG A 88 24.24 -20.01 -4.78
CA ARG A 88 25.39 -19.41 -5.49
C ARG A 88 26.68 -20.13 -5.07
N VAL A 89 27.76 -19.88 -5.80
CA VAL A 89 29.09 -20.42 -5.50
C VAL A 89 29.66 -19.82 -4.20
N VAL A 90 29.25 -18.59 -3.87
CA VAL A 90 29.68 -17.86 -2.69
C VAL A 90 28.52 -17.77 -1.71
N ASP A 91 28.73 -18.32 -0.51
CA ASP A 91 27.85 -18.12 0.65
C ASP A 91 28.37 -16.90 1.44
N HIS A 92 27.47 -16.03 1.88
CA HIS A 92 27.83 -14.86 2.70
C HIS A 92 27.95 -15.25 4.17
N TRP A 93 29.03 -14.79 4.82
CA TRP A 93 29.28 -15.00 6.25
C TRP A 93 29.29 -13.66 6.97
N ILE A 94 28.65 -13.62 8.14
CA ILE A 94 28.74 -12.49 9.06
C ILE A 94 29.68 -12.94 10.18
N LEU A 95 30.92 -12.44 10.16
CA LEU A 95 31.90 -12.74 11.20
C LEU A 95 31.59 -11.89 12.44
N THR A 96 31.46 -12.54 13.59
CA THR A 96 31.35 -11.87 14.89
C THR A 96 32.75 -11.59 15.45
N VAL A 97 32.88 -10.56 16.28
CA VAL A 97 34.13 -10.31 17.02
C VAL A 97 34.37 -11.47 17.99
N ASP A 98 35.63 -11.83 18.18
CA ASP A 98 36.02 -12.87 19.14
C ASP A 98 35.47 -12.56 20.54
N GLU A 99 35.02 -13.61 21.23
CA GLU A 99 34.44 -13.55 22.58
C GLU A 99 33.14 -12.73 22.73
N GLN A 100 32.54 -12.25 21.63
CA GLN A 100 31.29 -11.51 21.69
C GLN A 100 30.12 -12.41 22.13
N LYS A 101 29.49 -12.07 23.26
CA LYS A 101 28.29 -12.75 23.75
C LYS A 101 27.09 -12.48 22.83
N PRO A 102 26.15 -13.45 22.70
CA PRO A 102 24.93 -13.24 21.94
C PRO A 102 24.08 -12.10 22.49
N ILE A 103 23.57 -11.26 21.59
CA ILE A 103 22.63 -10.18 21.92
C ILE A 103 21.23 -10.79 21.98
N ASN A 104 20.63 -10.85 23.16
CA ASN A 104 19.28 -11.36 23.38
C ASN A 104 18.40 -10.30 24.02
N VAL A 105 17.71 -9.54 23.17
CA VAL A 105 16.83 -8.44 23.58
C VAL A 105 15.38 -8.93 23.54
N ARG A 106 14.63 -8.55 24.58
CA ARG A 106 13.20 -8.85 24.68
C ARG A 106 12.41 -8.10 23.60
N PRO A 107 11.45 -8.73 22.92
CA PRO A 107 10.55 -8.05 21.99
C PRO A 107 9.76 -6.92 22.68
N TYR A 108 9.52 -5.83 21.94
CA TYR A 108 8.67 -4.75 22.42
C TYR A 108 7.20 -5.18 22.55
N LYS A 109 6.48 -4.50 23.45
CA LYS A 109 5.03 -4.69 23.60
C LYS A 109 4.31 -3.89 22.52
N TYR A 110 3.44 -4.56 21.78
CA TYR A 110 2.62 -3.96 20.72
C TYR A 110 1.15 -3.92 21.10
N GLY A 111 0.46 -2.87 20.65
CA GLY A 111 -1.00 -2.81 20.68
C GLY A 111 -1.61 -3.88 19.78
N TYR A 112 -2.92 -4.14 19.95
CA TYR A 112 -3.62 -5.21 19.24
C TYR A 112 -3.44 -5.12 17.71
N ILE A 113 -3.73 -3.95 17.12
CA ILE A 113 -3.68 -3.70 15.68
C ILE A 113 -2.26 -3.93 15.12
N GLN A 114 -1.24 -3.37 15.77
CA GLN A 114 0.15 -3.51 15.32
C GLN A 114 0.62 -4.96 15.40
N LYS A 115 0.20 -5.70 16.44
CA LYS A 115 0.54 -7.12 16.60
C LYS A 115 -0.10 -7.97 15.51
N GLU A 116 -1.32 -7.65 15.11
CA GLU A 116 -2.02 -8.34 14.01
C GLU A 116 -1.31 -8.11 12.68
N GLU A 117 -0.93 -6.87 12.38
CA GLU A 117 -0.18 -6.54 11.17
C GLU A 117 1.19 -7.25 11.13
N ILE A 118 1.93 -7.23 12.25
CA ILE A 118 3.19 -7.97 12.35
C ILE A 118 3.00 -9.46 12.08
N LYS A 119 1.93 -10.08 12.60
CA LYS A 119 1.65 -11.50 12.35
C LYS A 119 1.36 -11.77 10.88
N LYS A 120 0.59 -10.91 10.23
CA LYS A 120 0.27 -11.01 8.80
C LYS A 120 1.56 -10.96 7.97
N LEU A 121 2.40 -9.95 8.17
CA LEU A 121 3.68 -9.81 7.47
C LEU A 121 4.62 -11.00 7.72
N VAL A 122 4.69 -11.50 8.96
CA VAL A 122 5.48 -12.70 9.29
C VAL A 122 4.97 -13.93 8.54
N LEU A 123 3.65 -14.11 8.44
CA LEU A 123 3.07 -15.24 7.71
C LEU A 123 3.38 -15.16 6.21
N GLU A 124 3.25 -13.98 5.60
CA GLU A 124 3.59 -13.74 4.21
C GLU A 124 5.07 -14.04 3.94
N MET A 125 5.98 -13.57 4.80
CA MET A 125 7.41 -13.84 4.68
C MET A 125 7.75 -15.33 4.86
N LEU A 126 7.02 -16.05 5.73
CA LEU A 126 7.16 -17.50 5.89
C LEU A 126 6.71 -18.25 4.63
N GLN A 127 5.56 -17.87 4.06
CA GLN A 127 5.04 -18.46 2.83
C GLN A 127 5.95 -18.20 1.62
N ALA A 128 6.52 -17.00 1.54
CA ALA A 128 7.51 -16.64 0.52
C ALA A 128 8.88 -17.32 0.73
N GLY A 129 9.12 -17.93 1.89
CA GLY A 129 10.39 -18.58 2.24
C GLY A 129 11.52 -17.60 2.54
N ILE A 130 11.22 -16.32 2.77
CA ILE A 130 12.20 -15.27 3.12
C ILE A 130 12.73 -15.51 4.54
N ILE A 131 11.85 -15.95 5.45
CA ILE A 131 12.21 -16.30 6.83
C ILE A 131 11.85 -17.76 7.13
N ARG A 132 12.41 -18.28 8.22
CA ARG A 132 12.12 -19.62 8.74
C ARG A 132 12.11 -19.63 10.26
N LEU A 133 11.38 -20.58 10.84
CA LEU A 133 11.46 -20.84 12.27
C LEU A 133 12.87 -21.31 12.64
N GLY A 134 13.38 -20.80 13.76
CA GLY A 134 14.70 -21.14 14.27
C GLY A 134 14.79 -20.92 15.78
N ARG A 135 15.77 -21.56 16.40
CA ARG A 135 16.14 -21.33 17.80
C ARG A 135 17.55 -20.75 17.79
N SER A 136 17.67 -19.47 18.14
CA SER A 136 18.94 -18.74 18.14
C SER A 136 19.18 -18.17 19.53
N PRO A 137 20.44 -18.12 20.01
CA PRO A 137 20.78 -17.34 21.20
C PRO A 137 20.72 -15.83 20.94
N TYR A 138 20.62 -15.39 19.67
CA TYR A 138 20.44 -14.00 19.27
C TYR A 138 18.95 -13.66 19.11
N SER A 139 18.55 -12.49 19.62
CA SER A 139 17.21 -11.93 19.47
C SER A 139 17.28 -10.41 19.43
N ASN A 140 16.69 -9.80 18.42
CA ASN A 140 16.52 -8.35 18.29
C ASN A 140 15.03 -8.04 18.15
N PRO A 141 14.54 -6.93 18.73
CA PRO A 141 13.14 -6.54 18.62
C PRO A 141 12.82 -6.06 17.21
N VAL A 142 11.63 -6.39 16.72
CA VAL A 142 11.05 -5.80 15.49
C VAL A 142 10.42 -4.47 15.84
N LEU A 143 10.40 -3.52 14.90
CA LEU A 143 9.69 -2.24 14.98
C LEU A 143 8.75 -2.09 13.78
N LEU A 144 7.49 -1.69 14.03
CA LEU A 144 6.54 -1.36 12.98
C LEU A 144 6.60 0.14 12.72
N VAL A 145 6.87 0.51 11.47
CA VAL A 145 6.98 1.92 11.05
C VAL A 145 5.96 2.17 9.95
N LYS A 146 5.13 3.19 10.14
CA LYS A 146 4.20 3.67 9.10
C LYS A 146 5.01 4.41 8.04
N LYS A 147 4.92 3.97 6.79
CA LYS A 147 5.50 4.69 5.65
C LYS A 147 4.70 5.95 5.36
N GLN A 148 5.35 6.95 4.79
CA GLN A 148 4.75 8.25 4.47
C GLN A 148 3.53 8.10 3.56
N ASP A 149 3.57 7.14 2.64
CA ASP A 149 2.58 6.94 1.58
C ASP A 149 1.33 6.17 2.05
N GLY A 150 1.14 6.00 3.36
CA GLY A 150 -0.01 5.28 3.92
C GLY A 150 0.19 3.77 4.03
N GLY A 151 1.02 3.19 3.17
CA GLY A 151 1.27 1.74 3.12
C GLY A 151 0.18 0.99 2.39
#